data_AF-A0AAD7MT59-F1
#
_entry.id   AF-A0AAD7MT59-F1
#
_cell.length_a   1.000
_cell.length_b   1.000
_cell.length_c   1.000
_cell.angle_alpha   90.00
_cell.angle_beta   90.00
_cell.angle_gamma   90.00
#
_symmetry.space_group_name_H-M   'P 1'
#
loop_
_entity.id
_entity.type
_entity.pdbx_description
1 polymer ?
#
loop_
_entity_poly.entity_id
_entity_poly.type
_entity_poly.pdbx_seq_one_letter_code
_entity_poly.pdbx_strand_id
1 'polypeptide(L)'
;MGVKFRSDRPFRILVIGGADAGKTTLMKKLCDSIEDPEVFSPSGEKIDPSNVAKRDINNQLVFKSNQRLIIHEAHDDELRQITAFTASRAVAKKVSEQLHAIWYCLPADTGRPLSTTNKRFFDTRSPGEGM
;
A
#
# COMPACT_ATOMS: atom_id res chain seq x y z
N MET A 1 5.02 14.71 -18.32
CA MET A 1 3.88 15.43 -17.70
C MET A 1 3.46 14.61 -16.49
N GLY A 2 3.86 15.01 -15.28
CA GLY A 2 3.67 14.23 -14.06
C GLY A 2 2.21 14.24 -13.58
N VAL A 3 1.85 13.27 -12.75
CA VAL A 3 0.49 13.15 -12.18
C VAL A 3 0.07 14.46 -11.53
N LYS A 4 -1.02 15.05 -12.05
CA LYS A 4 -1.75 16.08 -11.32
C LYS A 4 -2.74 15.37 -10.42
N PHE A 5 -2.27 14.95 -9.24
CA PHE A 5 -3.18 14.47 -8.20
C PHE A 5 -4.17 15.61 -7.95
N ARG A 6 -5.48 15.31 -7.98
CA ARG A 6 -6.51 16.34 -7.76
C ARG A 6 -6.49 16.92 -6.33
N SER A 7 -5.66 16.37 -5.45
CA SER A 7 -5.49 16.79 -4.05
C SER A 7 -4.02 17.02 -3.74
N ASP A 8 -3.71 18.19 -3.17
CA ASP A 8 -2.39 18.48 -2.59
C ASP A 8 -2.13 17.68 -1.29
N ARG A 9 -3.16 17.00 -0.78
CA ARG A 9 -3.13 16.13 0.42
C ARG A 9 -3.86 14.82 0.12
N PRO A 10 -3.25 13.89 -0.63
CA PRO A 10 -3.83 12.58 -0.85
C PRO A 10 -3.85 11.77 0.45
N PHE A 11 -4.91 10.98 0.63
CA PHE A 11 -4.96 9.94 1.66
C PHE A 11 -4.17 8.73 1.15
N ARG A 12 -3.25 8.20 1.95
CA ARG A 12 -2.31 7.14 1.52
C ARG A 12 -2.50 5.91 2.39
N ILE A 13 -2.81 4.79 1.75
CA ILE A 13 -2.99 3.51 2.43
C ILE A 13 -1.99 2.47 1.93
N LEU A 14 -1.57 1.59 2.84
CA LEU A 14 -0.84 0.37 2.51
C LEU A 14 -1.78 -0.82 2.70
N VAL A 15 -1.99 -1.60 1.65
CA VAL A 15 -2.76 -2.85 1.68
C VAL A 15 -1.78 -4.02 1.68
N ILE A 16 -1.84 -4.85 2.73
CA ILE A 16 -0.95 -6.00 2.94
C ILE A 16 -1.80 -7.27 2.94
N GLY A 17 -1.28 -8.34 2.35
CA GLY A 17 -1.87 -9.68 2.49
C GLY A 17 -1.30 -10.67 1.47
N GLY A 18 -1.53 -11.96 1.70
CA GLY A 18 -1.09 -13.01 0.80
C GLY A 18 -1.71 -12.96 -0.61
N ALA A 19 -1.24 -13.82 -1.49
CA ALA A 19 -1.85 -14.06 -2.80
C ALA A 19 -3.34 -14.38 -2.61
N ASP A 20 -4.17 -13.84 -3.50
CA ASP A 20 -5.62 -14.07 -3.51
C ASP A 20 -6.38 -13.70 -2.22
N ALA A 21 -5.76 -12.94 -1.30
CA ALA A 21 -6.40 -12.39 -0.09
C ALA A 21 -7.45 -11.30 -0.39
N GLY A 22 -7.87 -11.15 -1.65
CA GLY A 22 -8.90 -10.18 -2.07
C GLY A 22 -8.44 -8.73 -2.12
N LYS A 23 -7.13 -8.44 -2.07
CA LYS A 23 -6.58 -7.06 -2.09
C LYS A 23 -7.13 -6.23 -3.25
N THR A 24 -7.04 -6.74 -4.48
CA THR A 24 -7.56 -6.04 -5.67
C THR A 24 -9.06 -5.78 -5.59
N THR A 25 -9.84 -6.78 -5.17
CA THR A 25 -11.30 -6.65 -5.00
C THR A 25 -11.65 -5.60 -3.95
N LEU A 26 -10.90 -5.57 -2.85
CA LEU A 26 -11.05 -4.55 -1.80
C LEU A 26 -10.74 -3.15 -2.34
N MET A 27 -9.61 -2.97 -3.03
CA MET A 27 -9.21 -1.69 -3.61
C MET A 27 -10.25 -1.17 -4.63
N LYS A 28 -10.76 -2.06 -5.49
CA LYS A 28 -11.82 -1.76 -6.45
C LYS A 28 -13.10 -1.28 -5.78
N LYS A 29 -13.56 -1.98 -4.74
CA LYS A 29 -14.73 -1.57 -3.93
C LYS A 29 -14.50 -0.24 -3.22
N LEU A 30 -13.34 -0.04 -2.61
CA LEU A 30 -12.97 1.20 -1.90
C LEU A 30 -13.00 2.43 -2.83
N CYS A 31 -12.66 2.22 -4.10
CA CYS A 31 -12.64 3.27 -5.12
C CYS A 31 -13.91 3.32 -5.98
N ASP A 32 -14.95 2.55 -5.66
CA ASP A 32 -16.17 2.40 -6.48
C ASP A 32 -15.85 2.21 -7.97
N SER A 33 -14.96 1.25 -8.26
CA SER A 33 -14.40 1.01 -9.59
C SER A 33 -14.43 -0.47 -9.95
N ILE A 34 -14.65 -0.76 -11.22
CA ILE A 34 -14.44 -2.08 -11.82
C ILE A 34 -13.13 -2.16 -12.62
N GLU A 35 -12.59 -1.01 -13.02
CA GLU A 35 -11.31 -0.88 -13.74
C GLU A 35 -10.13 -1.13 -12.81
N ASP A 36 -9.00 -1.52 -13.37
CA ASP A 36 -7.73 -1.61 -12.64
C ASP A 36 -7.12 -0.21 -12.42
N PRO A 37 -6.36 -0.01 -11.33
CA PRO A 37 -5.72 1.26 -11.07
C PRO A 37 -4.63 1.56 -12.10
N GLU A 38 -4.39 2.85 -12.33
CA GLU A 38 -3.17 3.29 -13.00
C GLU A 38 -2.00 3.20 -12.02
N VAL A 39 -0.86 2.72 -12.50
CA VAL A 39 0.36 2.57 -11.71
C VAL A 39 1.29 3.74 -11.99
N PHE A 40 1.79 4.36 -10.93
CA PHE A 40 2.76 5.45 -11.00
C PHE A 40 4.01 5.12 -10.21
N SER A 41 5.15 5.56 -10.71
CA SER A 41 6.43 5.48 -10.00
C SER A 41 6.41 6.35 -8.73
N PRO A 42 7.41 6.20 -7.84
CA PRO A 42 7.56 7.10 -6.70
C PRO A 42 7.76 8.57 -7.11
N SER A 43 8.31 8.82 -8.30
CA SER A 43 8.46 10.16 -8.89
C SER A 43 7.18 10.71 -9.51
N GLY A 44 6.11 9.91 -9.60
CA GLY A 44 4.83 10.32 -10.19
C GLY A 44 4.78 10.20 -11.71
N GLU A 45 5.60 9.34 -12.31
CA GLU A 45 5.55 9.01 -13.73
C GLU A 45 4.67 7.78 -13.95
N LYS A 46 3.84 7.80 -15.01
CA LYS A 46 2.96 6.68 -15.32
C LYS A 46 3.79 5.49 -15.79
N ILE A 47 3.57 4.34 -15.18
CA ILE A 47 4.22 3.08 -15.54
C ILE A 47 3.30 2.33 -16.52
N ASP A 48 3.88 1.87 -17.62
CA ASP A 48 3.18 1.03 -18.58
C ASP A 48 2.85 -0.34 -17.95
N PRO A 49 1.58 -0.81 -18.01
CA PRO A 49 1.17 -2.13 -17.54
C PRO A 49 2.03 -3.30 -18.04
N SER A 50 2.57 -3.20 -19.25
CA SER A 50 3.46 -4.22 -19.85
C SER A 50 4.82 -4.32 -19.17
N ASN A 51 5.22 -3.29 -18.42
CA ASN A 51 6.46 -3.22 -17.65
C ASN A 51 6.27 -3.52 -16.15
N VAL A 52 5.07 -3.95 -15.73
CA VAL A 52 4.68 -4.18 -14.32
C VAL A 52 5.32 -5.44 -13.70
N ALA A 53 6.38 -5.97 -14.32
CA ALA A 53 7.16 -7.10 -13.79
C ALA A 53 7.78 -6.84 -12.39
N LYS A 54 7.71 -5.61 -11.86
CA LYS A 54 8.05 -5.32 -10.46
C LYS A 54 6.84 -4.79 -9.69
N ARG A 55 6.25 -5.69 -8.88
CA ARG A 55 5.49 -5.33 -7.69
C ARG A 55 6.44 -4.60 -6.73
N ASP A 56 6.54 -3.28 -6.89
CA ASP A 56 7.29 -2.41 -5.98
C ASP A 56 6.31 -1.70 -5.07
N ILE A 57 6.45 -1.90 -3.75
CA ILE A 57 5.64 -1.26 -2.72
C ILE A 57 5.66 0.28 -2.80
N ASN A 58 6.70 0.87 -3.40
CA ASN A 58 6.81 2.32 -3.57
C ASN A 58 5.97 2.85 -4.74
N ASN A 59 5.55 1.98 -5.67
CA ASN A 59 4.63 2.36 -6.73
C ASN A 59 3.28 2.77 -6.13
N GLN A 60 2.63 3.70 -6.82
CA GLN A 60 1.40 4.33 -6.40
C GLN A 60 0.28 3.84 -7.32
N LEU A 61 -0.66 3.10 -6.76
CA LEU A 61 -1.89 2.69 -7.43
C LEU A 61 -2.94 3.78 -7.24
N VAL A 62 -3.47 4.28 -8.35
CA VAL A 62 -4.45 5.38 -8.36
C VAL A 62 -5.59 5.02 -9.28
N PHE A 63 -6.81 5.03 -8.74
CA PHE A 63 -8.00 4.82 -9.52
C PHE A 63 -8.49 6.14 -10.13
N LYS A 64 -8.92 6.11 -11.40
CA LYS A 64 -9.51 7.29 -12.06
C LYS A 64 -10.75 7.79 -11.32
N SER A 65 -11.55 6.87 -10.77
CA SER A 65 -12.73 7.18 -9.96
C SER A 65 -12.39 7.87 -8.63
N ASN A 66 -11.19 7.64 -8.08
CA ASN A 66 -10.76 8.23 -6.82
C ASN A 66 -9.27 8.64 -6.81
N GLN A 67 -8.99 9.81 -7.38
CA GLN A 67 -7.64 10.40 -7.43
C GLN A 67 -7.20 11.07 -6.11
N ARG A 68 -8.02 10.99 -5.04
CA ARG A 68 -7.67 11.48 -3.70
C ARG A 68 -7.01 10.40 -2.84
N LEU A 69 -7.09 9.14 -3.28
CA LEU A 69 -6.54 7.99 -2.59
C LEU A 69 -5.30 7.50 -3.35
N ILE A 70 -4.21 7.28 -2.62
CA ILE A 70 -3.03 6.59 -3.13
C ILE A 70 -2.91 5.28 -2.39
N ILE A 71 -2.85 4.19 -3.15
CA ILE A 71 -2.77 2.85 -2.60
C ILE A 71 -1.39 2.27 -2.90
N HIS A 72 -0.78 1.72 -1.87
CA HIS A 72 0.40 0.87 -1.95
C HIS A 72 -0.02 -0.56 -1.65
N GLU A 73 0.57 -1.51 -2.35
CA GLU A 73 0.27 -2.93 -2.20
C GLU A 73 1.55 -3.69 -1.84
N ALA A 74 1.44 -4.63 -0.89
CA ALA A 74 2.51 -5.52 -0.51
C ALA A 74 2.00 -6.94 -0.26
N HIS A 75 2.86 -7.92 -0.49
CA HIS A 75 2.61 -9.30 -0.09
C HIS A 75 3.06 -9.51 1.36
N ASP A 76 2.36 -10.34 2.13
CA ASP A 76 2.60 -10.48 3.58
C ASP A 76 3.92 -11.17 3.95
N ASP A 77 4.58 -11.85 3.01
CA ASP A 77 5.93 -12.41 3.16
C ASP A 77 7.07 -11.38 2.95
N GLU A 78 6.76 -10.18 2.46
CA GLU A 78 7.73 -9.10 2.18
C GLU A 78 8.03 -8.24 3.42
N LEU A 79 8.20 -8.86 4.59
CA LEU A 79 8.30 -8.17 5.88
C LEU A 79 9.37 -7.07 5.89
N ARG A 80 10.53 -7.31 5.25
CA ARG A 80 11.62 -6.33 5.20
C ARG A 80 11.21 -5.08 4.42
N GLN A 81 10.57 -5.26 3.27
CA GLN A 81 10.10 -4.19 2.40
C GLN A 81 8.98 -3.41 3.08
N ILE A 82 8.01 -4.11 3.68
CA ILE A 82 6.91 -3.52 4.45
C ILE A 82 7.45 -2.67 5.61
N THR A 83 8.40 -3.21 6.38
CA THR A 83 8.99 -2.51 7.53
C THR A 83 9.74 -1.26 7.08
N ALA A 84 10.59 -1.38 6.06
CA ALA A 84 11.36 -0.25 5.52
C ALA A 84 10.45 0.84 4.94
N PHE A 85 9.41 0.45 4.20
CA PHE A 85 8.43 1.37 3.64
C PHE A 85 7.62 2.07 4.74
N THR A 86 7.15 1.33 5.74
CA THR A 86 6.38 1.92 6.85
C THR A 86 7.24 2.90 7.65
N ALA A 87 8.49 2.54 7.94
CA ALA A 87 9.42 3.42 8.65
C ALA A 87 9.73 4.70 7.84
N SER A 88 9.99 4.58 6.53
CA SER A 88 10.26 5.75 5.68
C SER A 88 9.05 6.69 5.58
N ARG A 89 7.83 6.13 5.55
CA ARG A 89 6.58 6.88 5.55
C ARG A 89 6.27 7.51 6.91
N ALA A 90 6.64 6.87 8.02
CA ALA A 90 6.44 7.41 9.37
C ALA A 90 7.29 8.67 9.65
N VAL A 91 8.52 8.72 9.11
CA VAL A 91 9.43 9.87 9.27
C VAL A 91 9.27 10.94 8.19
N ALA A 92 8.32 10.77 7.26
CA ALA A 92 8.10 11.73 6.19
C ALA A 92 7.62 13.08 6.76
N LYS A 93 8.21 14.18 6.30
CA LYS A 93 7.90 15.54 6.81
C LYS A 93 6.55 16.06 6.31
N LYS A 94 6.14 15.67 5.10
CA LYS A 94 4.87 16.08 4.52
C LYS A 94 3.80 15.04 4.83
N VAL A 95 2.66 15.49 5.33
CA VAL A 95 1.49 14.62 5.57
C VAL A 95 1.07 13.88 4.29
N SER A 96 1.18 14.52 3.12
CA SER A 96 0.91 13.88 1.80
C SER A 96 1.86 12.72 1.45
N GLU A 97 3.01 12.64 2.11
CA GLU A 97 4.01 11.58 1.94
C GLU A 97 3.92 10.51 3.04
N GLN A 98 3.17 10.75 4.12
CA GLN A 98 2.97 9.80 5.23
C GLN A 98 1.90 8.75 4.88
N LEU A 99 1.94 7.60 5.58
CA LEU A 99 0.86 6.63 5.58
C LEU A 99 -0.24 7.08 6.55
N HIS A 100 -1.50 6.96 6.12
CA HIS A 100 -2.67 7.33 6.91
C HIS A 100 -3.39 6.10 7.45
N ALA A 101 -3.31 4.96 6.76
CA ALA A 101 -3.82 3.69 7.24
C ALA A 101 -3.01 2.51 6.67
N ILE A 102 -2.99 1.40 7.41
CA ILE A 102 -2.51 0.11 6.94
C ILE A 102 -3.70 -0.86 7.03
N TRP A 103 -4.06 -1.47 5.91
CA TRP A 103 -5.10 -2.49 5.83
C TRP A 103 -4.44 -3.86 5.64
N TYR A 104 -4.55 -4.72 6.65
CA TYR A 104 -4.02 -6.08 6.62
C TYR A 104 -5.12 -7.09 6.31
N CYS A 105 -5.05 -7.75 5.15
CA CYS A 105 -5.98 -8.79 4.73
C CYS A 105 -5.54 -10.14 5.30
N LEU A 106 -6.17 -10.58 6.39
CA LEU A 106 -5.94 -11.89 7.00
C LEU A 106 -6.88 -12.95 6.41
N PRO A 107 -6.40 -14.18 6.13
CA PRO A 107 -7.26 -15.27 5.68
C PRO A 107 -8.26 -15.66 6.77
N ALA A 108 -9.54 -15.79 6.41
CA ALA A 108 -10.63 -16.14 7.34
C ALA A 108 -10.97 -17.63 7.35
N ASP A 109 -10.44 -18.39 6.39
CA ASP A 109 -10.72 -19.81 6.14
C ASP A 109 -9.71 -20.76 6.80
N THR A 110 -8.69 -20.22 7.47
CA THR A 110 -7.67 -21.01 8.15
C THR A 110 -7.86 -20.96 9.67
N GLY A 111 -7.70 -22.11 10.34
CA GLY A 111 -7.69 -22.18 11.82
C GLY A 111 -6.50 -21.45 12.47
N ARG A 112 -5.60 -20.89 11.67
CA ARG A 112 -4.45 -20.10 12.10
C ARG A 112 -4.28 -18.86 11.20
N PRO A 113 -5.12 -17.82 11.37
CA PRO A 113 -5.14 -16.65 10.49
C PRO A 113 -3.87 -15.79 10.57
N LEU A 114 -3.06 -15.97 11.61
CA LEU A 114 -1.79 -15.27 11.79
C LEU A 114 -0.61 -16.16 11.40
N SER A 115 -0.04 -15.89 10.22
CA SER A 115 1.24 -16.46 9.81
C SER A 115 2.37 -16.00 10.75
N THR A 116 3.51 -16.70 10.74
CA THR A 116 4.72 -16.26 11.47
C THR A 116 5.16 -14.86 11.08
N THR A 117 4.97 -14.48 9.82
CA THR A 117 5.32 -13.16 9.30
C THR A 117 4.37 -12.08 9.81
N ASN A 118 3.06 -12.37 9.85
CA ASN A 118 2.04 -11.45 10.36
C ASN A 118 2.30 -11.16 11.85
N LYS A 119 2.61 -12.20 12.63
CA LYS A 119 2.98 -12.04 14.05
C LYS A 119 4.18 -11.13 14.23
N ARG A 120 5.26 -11.37 13.46
CA ARG A 120 6.45 -10.51 13.50
C ARG A 120 6.13 -9.06 13.13
N PHE A 121 5.29 -8.83 12.13
CA PHE A 121 4.85 -7.49 11.76
C PHE A 121 4.16 -6.77 12.94
N PHE A 122 3.24 -7.44 13.63
CA PHE A 122 2.53 -6.86 14.78
C PHE A 122 3.38 -6.76 16.05
N ASP A 123 4.35 -7.65 16.24
CA ASP A 123 5.26 -7.63 17.39
C ASP A 123 6.36 -6.57 17.25
N THR A 124 6.61 -6.10 16.01
CA THR A 124 7.60 -5.04 15.76
C THR A 124 7.03 -3.71 16.25
N ARG A 125 7.41 -3.31 17.46
CA ARG A 125 7.10 -1.97 17.99
C ARG A 125 7.67 -0.90 17.05
N SER A 126 6.88 0.15 16.82
CA SER A 126 7.35 1.33 16.09
C SER A 126 8.60 1.90 16.79
N PRO A 127 9.67 2.29 16.06
CA PRO A 127 10.79 2.99 16.64
C PRO A 127 10.33 4.42 16.99
N GLY A 128 9.72 4.58 18.16
CA GLY A 128 9.20 5.85 18.67
C GLY A 128 9.12 5.94 20.19
N GLU A 129 9.37 4.85 20.92
CA GLU A 129 9.46 4.87 22.39
C GLU A 129 10.91 4.68 22.81
N GLY A 130 11.68 5.78 22.82
CA GLY A 130 13.09 5.71 23.23
C GLY A 130 13.93 6.95 22.95
N MET A 131 13.34 8.13 22.78
CA MET A 131 14.09 9.40 22.79
C MET A 131 13.30 10.51 23.47
#